data_AF-A0A937N620-F1
#
_entry.id   AF-A0A937N620-F1
#
_cell.length_a   1.000
_cell.length_b   1.000
_cell.length_c   1.000
_cell.angle_alpha   90.00
_cell.angle_beta   90.00
_cell.angle_gamma   90.00
#
_symmetry.space_group_name_H-M   'P 1'
#
loop_
_entity.id
_entity.type
_entity.pdbx_description
1 polymer ?
#
loop_
_entity_poly.entity_id
_entity_poly.type
_entity_poly.pdbx_seq_one_letter_code
_entity_poly.pdbx_strand_id
1 'polypeptide(L)'
;MVRFIRRCVVAVMLLSVLAQASCLAQTDAAERGFRDYKDQQGRAIKARVVRVDDDRATIEREDGKRFTVPVSIFSQADQDHIRGLASGPKPSTSSDDWARFRGPSGMGTSDATGLPVTWSDNENVVWKTALPGPGASSPIVFGDRIYVTCYTGYFIPGQPGGSLEELKRHLIALRKDTGEIIWDEAVPAKLPEETKIRDHGYAANTPAADADGVYVFHGKSGVFAYDHDGGQLWQADVGSKTNGWGTSASPVLYKDMVFINASVESESLVALDRRTGEEKWQAGGIRQAWNTPLVITNDSGDEELVVAIAGKVLAFGPDSGDSLWTCDTDITWYMVPSAVTADGIVYYLGGRSGVAGLAVRAGGSGDVTATHRLWTSKTGSNVTSPIYHDGHLYWMHEKNGIAYCAKPDTGYLVYEERIDRAGQIYASPLLAEGRIYYLNRSGRAFVVGAKPQFDLLATNELDDGSQFNGSPAVTGNRILVRSDKYLYCLGR
;
A
#
# COMPACT_ATOMS: atom_id res chain seq x y z
N MET A 1 65.80 -22.42 -6.73
CA MET A 1 65.27 -21.03 -6.68
C MET A 1 63.84 -20.88 -7.20
N VAL A 2 63.47 -21.43 -8.36
CA VAL A 2 62.15 -21.18 -9.00
C VAL A 2 60.94 -21.76 -8.24
N ARG A 3 61.10 -22.87 -7.50
CA ARG A 3 60.01 -23.46 -6.67
C ARG A 3 59.70 -22.70 -5.38
N PHE A 4 60.65 -21.93 -4.84
CA PHE A 4 60.47 -21.18 -3.60
C PHE A 4 59.70 -19.87 -3.86
N ILE A 5 59.99 -19.23 -5.00
CA ILE A 5 59.34 -17.97 -5.42
C ILE A 5 57.85 -18.19 -5.74
N ARG A 6 57.46 -19.33 -6.35
CA ARG A 6 56.04 -19.64 -6.61
C ARG A 6 55.21 -19.87 -5.34
N ARG A 7 55.79 -20.37 -4.25
CA ARG A 7 55.06 -20.56 -2.98
C ARG A 7 54.84 -19.25 -2.23
N CYS A 8 55.79 -18.32 -2.29
CA CYS A 8 55.64 -16.99 -1.68
C CYS A 8 54.60 -16.11 -2.41
N VAL A 9 54.55 -16.15 -3.75
CA VAL A 9 53.59 -15.33 -4.52
C VAL A 9 52.14 -15.81 -4.31
N VAL A 10 51.91 -17.12 -4.21
CA VAL A 10 50.56 -17.68 -3.95
C VAL A 10 50.11 -17.37 -2.51
N ALA A 11 51.01 -17.41 -1.53
CA ALA A 11 50.68 -17.06 -0.14
C ALA A 11 50.33 -15.56 0.01
N VAL A 12 51.04 -14.67 -0.69
CA VAL A 12 50.76 -13.22 -0.66
C VAL A 12 49.44 -12.89 -1.39
N MET A 13 49.13 -13.58 -2.50
CA MET A 13 47.83 -13.43 -3.18
C MET A 13 46.66 -13.94 -2.35
N LEU A 14 46.80 -15.07 -1.63
CA LEU A 14 45.75 -15.56 -0.74
C LEU A 14 45.51 -14.63 0.46
N LEU A 15 46.57 -14.04 1.02
CA LEU A 15 46.44 -13.06 2.11
C LEU A 15 45.78 -11.75 1.65
N SER A 16 46.04 -11.29 0.42
CA SER A 16 45.36 -10.10 -0.15
C SER A 16 43.90 -10.35 -0.48
N VAL A 17 43.53 -11.55 -0.96
CA VAL A 17 42.14 -11.92 -1.26
C VAL A 17 41.32 -12.10 0.02
N LEU A 18 41.91 -12.69 1.07
CA LEU A 18 41.27 -12.79 2.39
C LEU A 18 41.09 -11.43 3.07
N ALA A 19 42.06 -10.51 2.91
CA ALA A 19 41.94 -9.14 3.42
C ALA A 19 40.87 -8.34 2.67
N GLN A 20 40.76 -8.49 1.34
CA GLN A 20 39.71 -7.85 0.54
C GLN A 20 38.32 -8.44 0.83
N ALA A 21 38.19 -9.75 1.05
CA ALA A 21 36.93 -10.38 1.44
C ALA A 21 36.46 -9.97 2.85
N SER A 22 37.38 -9.84 3.82
CA SER A 22 37.06 -9.31 5.16
C SER A 22 36.71 -7.82 5.13
N CYS A 23 37.34 -7.04 4.24
CA CYS A 23 37.03 -5.62 4.07
C CYS A 23 35.65 -5.44 3.40
N LEU A 24 35.32 -6.24 2.37
CA LEU A 24 34.01 -6.28 1.72
C LEU A 24 32.88 -6.73 2.67
N ALA A 25 33.13 -7.71 3.54
CA ALA A 25 32.16 -8.15 4.55
C ALA A 25 31.98 -7.13 5.70
N GLN A 26 33.02 -6.38 6.04
CA GLN A 26 32.93 -5.27 7.00
C GLN A 26 32.19 -4.06 6.43
N THR A 27 32.33 -3.77 5.12
CA THR A 27 31.56 -2.72 4.43
C THR A 27 30.09 -3.12 4.27
N ASP A 28 29.77 -4.38 3.93
CA ASP A 28 28.39 -4.88 3.77
C ASP A 28 27.64 -4.94 5.12
N ALA A 29 28.34 -5.18 6.25
CA ALA A 29 27.74 -5.16 7.58
C ALA A 29 27.48 -3.73 8.11
N ALA A 30 28.35 -2.77 7.78
CA ALA A 30 28.16 -1.36 8.12
C ALA A 30 27.02 -0.72 7.32
N GLU A 31 26.85 -1.11 6.05
CA GLU A 31 25.72 -0.69 5.20
C GLU A 31 24.36 -1.27 5.65
N ARG A 32 24.35 -2.38 6.41
CA ARG A 32 23.14 -3.01 6.96
C ARG A 32 22.84 -2.64 8.42
N GLY A 33 23.57 -1.68 8.99
CA GLY A 33 23.34 -1.17 10.35
C GLY A 33 23.78 -2.11 11.49
N PHE A 34 24.61 -3.12 11.23
CA PHE A 34 25.14 -4.02 12.27
C PHE A 34 26.35 -3.39 12.99
N ARG A 35 26.32 -3.45 14.33
CA ARG A 35 27.35 -2.91 15.24
C ARG A 35 27.74 -3.96 16.29
N ASP A 36 28.97 -3.87 16.78
CA ASP A 36 29.38 -4.60 17.98
C ASP A 36 28.84 -3.91 19.24
N TYR A 37 27.87 -4.54 19.88
CA TYR A 37 27.35 -4.17 21.19
C TYR A 37 28.11 -4.94 22.27
N LYS A 38 28.60 -4.26 23.28
CA LYS A 38 29.32 -4.89 24.39
C LYS A 38 28.41 -4.99 25.60
N ASP A 39 28.52 -6.07 26.35
CA ASP A 39 27.91 -6.16 27.67
C ASP A 39 28.77 -5.48 28.75
N GLN A 40 28.28 -5.44 29.99
CA GLN A 40 29.02 -4.87 31.12
C GLN A 40 30.36 -5.59 31.44
N GLN A 41 30.56 -6.80 30.93
CA GLN A 41 31.77 -7.60 31.09
C GLN A 41 32.70 -7.51 29.87
N GLY A 42 32.36 -6.66 28.89
CA GLY A 42 33.13 -6.44 27.67
C GLY A 42 32.95 -7.53 26.60
N ARG A 43 32.03 -8.48 26.77
CA ARG A 43 31.71 -9.48 25.76
C ARG A 43 30.90 -8.80 24.65
N ALA A 44 31.34 -8.95 23.41
CA ALA A 44 30.71 -8.33 22.26
C ALA A 44 29.70 -9.27 21.59
N ILE A 45 28.61 -8.69 21.11
CA ILE A 45 27.67 -9.30 20.19
C ILE A 45 27.51 -8.39 18.98
N LYS A 46 27.71 -8.94 17.78
CA LYS A 46 27.44 -8.23 16.55
C LYS A 46 25.96 -8.34 16.22
N ALA A 47 25.26 -7.21 16.25
CA ALA A 47 23.81 -7.15 16.09
C ALA A 47 23.39 -5.77 15.56
N ARG A 48 22.13 -5.64 15.13
CA ARG A 48 21.46 -4.35 14.96
C ARG A 48 20.34 -4.23 15.99
N VAL A 49 20.09 -3.03 16.50
CA VAL A 49 18.92 -2.77 17.35
C VAL A 49 17.73 -2.60 16.42
N VAL A 50 16.70 -3.44 16.60
CA VAL A 50 15.49 -3.46 15.79
C VAL A 50 14.38 -2.66 16.45
N ARG A 51 14.31 -2.69 17.78
CA ARG A 51 13.30 -1.99 18.56
C ARG A 51 13.82 -1.66 19.94
N VAL A 52 13.36 -0.54 20.51
CA VAL A 52 13.62 -0.16 21.90
C VAL A 52 12.29 0.17 22.57
N ASP A 53 11.97 -0.52 23.66
CA ASP A 53 10.80 -0.28 24.50
C ASP A 53 11.28 0.00 25.92
N ASP A 54 11.16 1.25 26.37
CA ASP A 54 11.56 1.72 27.70
C ASP A 54 12.98 1.25 28.12
N ASP A 55 13.06 0.17 28.90
CA ASP A 55 14.29 -0.40 29.45
C ASP A 55 14.76 -1.68 28.73
N ARG A 56 14.13 -2.06 27.62
CA ARG A 56 14.48 -3.24 26.80
C ARG A 56 14.78 -2.87 25.36
N ALA A 57 15.70 -3.62 24.76
CA ALA A 57 15.99 -3.55 23.33
C ALA A 57 15.84 -4.93 22.69
N THR A 58 15.16 -4.97 21.54
CA THR A 58 15.18 -6.12 20.64
C THR A 58 16.35 -5.95 19.69
N ILE A 59 17.32 -6.86 19.78
CA ILE A 59 18.48 -6.91 18.89
C ILE A 59 18.36 -8.09 17.93
N GLU A 60 18.76 -7.88 16.68
CA GLU A 60 18.86 -8.92 15.66
C GLU A 60 20.32 -9.21 15.33
N ARG A 61 20.71 -10.47 15.37
CA ARG A 61 22.05 -10.92 14.97
C ARG A 61 22.15 -11.12 13.47
N GLU A 62 23.37 -11.24 12.94
CA GLU A 62 23.61 -11.47 11.51
C GLU A 62 22.97 -12.77 10.97
N ASP A 63 22.62 -13.73 11.86
CA ASP A 63 21.89 -14.95 11.52
C ASP A 63 20.35 -14.76 11.50
N GLY A 64 19.87 -13.52 11.65
CA GLY A 64 18.45 -13.16 11.65
C GLY A 64 17.72 -13.44 12.97
N LYS A 65 18.38 -14.00 13.99
CA LYS A 65 17.73 -14.27 15.28
C LYS A 65 17.57 -13.00 16.09
N ARG A 66 16.34 -12.79 16.58
CA ARG A 66 15.96 -11.65 17.42
C ARG A 66 15.92 -12.04 18.90
N PHE A 67 16.42 -11.15 19.76
CA PHE A 67 16.42 -11.31 21.20
C PHE A 67 16.02 -10.00 21.86
N THR A 68 15.05 -10.03 22.77
CA THR A 68 14.69 -8.87 23.58
C THR A 68 15.40 -8.95 24.93
N VAL A 69 16.31 -8.02 25.19
CA VAL A 69 17.14 -7.99 26.38
C VAL A 69 16.99 -6.66 27.12
N PRO A 70 17.20 -6.62 28.45
CA PRO A 70 17.27 -5.35 29.17
C PRO A 70 18.40 -4.49 28.60
N VAL A 71 18.17 -3.21 28.32
CA VAL A 71 19.21 -2.27 27.85
C VAL A 71 20.38 -2.22 28.83
N SER A 72 20.09 -2.39 30.13
CA SER A 72 21.09 -2.42 31.21
C SER A 72 22.18 -3.50 31.06
N ILE A 73 21.97 -4.54 30.24
CA ILE A 73 23.01 -5.55 30.01
C ILE A 73 24.20 -4.99 29.21
N PHE A 74 23.98 -3.94 28.42
CA PHE A 74 24.98 -3.36 27.54
C PHE A 74 25.94 -2.43 28.29
N SER A 75 27.09 -2.17 27.69
CA SER A 75 28.06 -1.17 28.14
C SER A 75 27.41 0.21 28.17
N GLN A 76 27.88 1.12 29.04
CA GLN A 76 27.26 2.45 29.16
C GLN A 76 27.20 3.18 27.81
N ALA A 77 28.28 3.13 27.01
CA ALA A 77 28.32 3.75 25.68
C ALA A 77 27.29 3.16 24.70
N ASP A 78 27.02 1.85 24.82
CA ASP A 78 26.00 1.19 23.99
C ASP A 78 24.59 1.45 24.53
N GLN A 79 24.40 1.57 25.86
CA GLN A 79 23.13 2.02 26.43
C GLN A 79 22.76 3.42 25.95
N ASP A 80 23.72 4.34 25.94
CA ASP A 80 23.51 5.72 25.49
C ASP A 80 23.16 5.75 23.99
N HIS A 81 23.80 4.90 23.18
CA HIS A 81 23.45 4.72 21.77
C HIS A 81 22.04 4.15 21.58
N ILE A 82 21.69 3.07 22.30
CA ILE A 82 20.38 2.41 22.22
C ILE A 82 19.26 3.39 22.62
N ARG A 83 19.46 4.14 23.72
CA ARG A 83 18.51 5.19 24.13
C ARG A 83 18.45 6.32 23.11
N GLY A 84 19.55 6.64 22.43
CA GLY A 84 19.59 7.56 21.30
C GLY A 84 18.73 7.11 20.11
N LEU A 85 18.64 5.80 19.86
CA LEU A 85 17.75 5.23 18.84
C LEU A 85 16.27 5.33 19.25
N ALA A 86 15.97 5.07 20.53
CA ALA A 86 14.61 5.21 21.10
C ALA A 86 14.10 6.65 21.15
N SER A 87 15.02 7.63 21.17
CA SER A 87 14.74 9.06 21.27
C SER A 87 14.86 9.80 19.94
N GLY A 88 15.02 9.08 18.83
CA GLY A 88 14.70 9.63 17.52
C GLY A 88 13.25 10.14 17.53
N PRO A 89 12.95 11.31 16.97
CA PRO A 89 11.56 11.75 16.88
C PRO A 89 10.77 10.68 16.13
N LYS A 90 9.77 10.09 16.78
CA LYS A 90 8.74 9.32 16.07
C LYS A 90 8.26 10.17 14.90
N PRO A 91 8.09 9.64 13.69
CA PRO A 91 7.60 10.43 12.58
C PRO A 91 6.27 11.06 13.01
N SER A 92 6.26 12.38 13.14
CA SER A 92 5.08 13.12 13.55
C SER A 92 4.19 13.30 12.34
N THR A 93 2.88 13.14 12.51
CA THR A 93 1.89 13.38 11.45
C THR A 93 2.11 14.74 10.81
N SER A 94 2.27 14.75 9.49
CA SER A 94 2.42 15.95 8.69
C SER A 94 1.20 16.14 7.79
N SER A 95 0.88 17.38 7.43
CA SER A 95 -0.16 17.67 6.42
C SER A 95 0.13 17.03 5.07
N ASP A 96 1.38 16.65 4.83
CA ASP A 96 1.88 16.13 3.56
C ASP A 96 1.88 14.60 3.53
N ASP A 97 1.43 13.93 4.60
CA ASP A 97 1.41 12.48 4.67
C ASP A 97 0.38 11.90 3.70
N TRP A 98 0.76 10.84 2.99
CA TRP A 98 -0.12 10.03 2.15
C TRP A 98 -0.22 8.64 2.79
N ALA A 99 -0.67 8.59 4.04
CA ALA A 99 -0.39 7.47 4.95
C ALA A 99 -1.22 6.19 4.71
N ARG A 100 -2.09 6.17 3.69
CA ARG A 100 -2.94 5.01 3.36
C ARG A 100 -3.28 4.98 1.88
N PHE A 101 -3.89 3.87 1.44
CA PHE A 101 -4.40 3.74 0.07
C PHE A 101 -5.28 4.94 -0.31
N ARG A 102 -4.95 5.57 -1.44
CA ARG A 102 -5.64 6.75 -1.97
C ARG A 102 -5.63 7.97 -1.01
N GLY A 103 -4.61 8.08 -0.17
CA GLY A 103 -4.27 9.30 0.56
C GLY A 103 -5.07 9.53 1.84
N PRO A 104 -4.91 10.70 2.48
CA PRO A 104 -5.49 11.00 3.79
C PRO A 104 -6.99 10.75 3.88
N SER A 105 -7.74 11.08 2.82
CA SER A 105 -9.18 10.87 2.75
C SER A 105 -9.60 9.46 2.32
N GLY A 106 -8.68 8.66 1.76
CA GLY A 106 -9.02 7.38 1.11
C GLY A 106 -9.72 7.55 -0.24
N MET A 107 -9.91 8.79 -0.71
CA MET A 107 -10.68 9.12 -1.91
C MET A 107 -9.81 9.51 -3.11
N GLY A 108 -8.48 9.51 -2.96
CA GLY A 108 -7.53 9.78 -4.03
C GLY A 108 -7.29 11.26 -4.26
N THR A 109 -7.43 12.09 -3.21
CA THR A 109 -7.34 13.55 -3.29
C THR A 109 -6.15 14.08 -2.48
N SER A 110 -5.47 15.10 -2.99
CA SER A 110 -4.38 15.81 -2.33
C SER A 110 -4.53 17.32 -2.49
N ASP A 111 -4.14 18.07 -1.45
CA ASP A 111 -3.99 19.53 -1.51
C ASP A 111 -2.62 19.97 -2.02
N ALA A 112 -1.76 19.02 -2.42
CA ALA A 112 -0.45 19.32 -2.96
C ALA A 112 -0.52 20.20 -4.22
N THR A 113 0.47 21.08 -4.33
CA THR A 113 0.61 22.02 -5.44
C THR A 113 1.97 21.87 -6.08
N GLY A 114 2.09 22.29 -7.35
CA GLY A 114 3.35 22.25 -8.08
C GLY A 114 3.75 20.84 -8.53
N LEU A 115 2.81 19.89 -8.54
CA LEU A 115 3.05 18.54 -9.06
C LEU A 115 3.43 18.62 -10.56
N PRO A 116 4.30 17.71 -11.05
CA PRO A 116 4.64 17.67 -12.46
C PRO A 116 3.40 17.41 -13.32
N VAL A 117 3.36 18.04 -14.49
CA VAL A 117 2.32 17.80 -15.52
C VAL A 117 2.90 16.94 -16.63
N THR A 118 4.18 17.16 -16.97
CA THR A 118 4.94 16.36 -17.94
C THR A 118 6.03 15.55 -17.24
N TRP A 119 6.34 14.36 -17.74
CA TRP A 119 7.50 13.56 -17.37
C TRP A 119 7.77 12.47 -18.42
N SER A 120 8.97 11.92 -18.39
CA SER A 120 9.37 10.76 -19.18
C SER A 120 10.43 9.96 -18.42
N ASP A 121 10.99 8.89 -19.00
CA ASP A 121 12.11 8.16 -18.38
C ASP A 121 13.33 9.05 -18.08
N ASN A 122 13.48 10.20 -18.75
CA ASN A 122 14.63 11.09 -18.61
C ASN A 122 14.26 12.54 -18.22
N GLU A 123 12.97 12.82 -17.96
CA GLU A 123 12.49 14.16 -17.63
C GLU A 123 11.61 14.11 -16.38
N ASN A 124 11.85 15.02 -15.43
CA ASN A 124 11.08 15.15 -14.19
C ASN A 124 11.05 13.85 -13.35
N VAL A 125 12.16 13.09 -13.37
CA VAL A 125 12.41 11.94 -12.48
C VAL A 125 13.46 12.35 -11.46
N VAL A 126 13.05 12.51 -10.21
CA VAL A 126 13.94 12.90 -9.09
C VAL A 126 14.82 11.74 -8.68
N TRP A 127 14.22 10.56 -8.54
CA TRP A 127 14.91 9.31 -8.28
C TRP A 127 14.07 8.12 -8.77
N LYS A 128 14.75 6.99 -8.97
CA LYS A 128 14.16 5.71 -9.38
C LYS A 128 14.87 4.59 -8.62
N THR A 129 14.12 3.81 -7.85
CA THR A 129 14.66 2.75 -7.00
C THR A 129 14.17 1.39 -7.48
N ALA A 130 15.09 0.44 -7.67
CA ALA A 130 14.74 -0.94 -7.98
C ALA A 130 14.10 -1.60 -6.75
N LEU A 131 12.95 -2.23 -6.94
CA LEU A 131 12.26 -3.00 -5.89
C LEU A 131 12.74 -4.47 -5.93
N PRO A 132 12.81 -5.16 -4.77
CA PRO A 132 13.18 -6.57 -4.70
C PRO A 132 12.28 -7.48 -5.54
N GLY A 133 11.02 -7.07 -5.76
CA GLY A 133 10.08 -7.84 -6.55
C GLY A 133 8.82 -7.08 -7.01
N PRO A 134 7.97 -7.77 -7.78
CA PRO A 134 6.68 -7.26 -8.26
C PRO A 134 5.67 -7.03 -7.15
N GLY A 135 4.63 -6.25 -7.47
CA GLY A 135 3.49 -6.03 -6.58
C GLY A 135 2.53 -4.99 -7.16
N ALA A 136 1.30 -4.97 -6.64
CA ALA A 136 0.25 -4.08 -7.10
C ALA A 136 -0.18 -3.05 -6.04
N SER A 137 0.42 -3.08 -4.85
CA SER A 137 0.20 -2.04 -3.85
C SER A 137 0.61 -0.66 -4.35
N SER A 138 -0.07 0.35 -3.82
CA SER A 138 0.31 1.74 -4.01
C SER A 138 1.36 2.11 -2.96
N PRO A 139 2.31 3.01 -3.26
CA PRO A 139 3.17 3.57 -2.22
C PRO A 139 2.34 4.44 -1.25
N ILE A 140 2.72 4.45 0.03
CA ILE A 140 2.24 5.41 1.02
C ILE A 140 3.42 6.23 1.56
N VAL A 141 3.12 7.42 2.07
CA VAL A 141 4.12 8.34 2.63
C VAL A 141 3.72 8.68 4.06
N PHE A 142 4.64 8.54 5.00
CA PHE A 142 4.44 8.96 6.38
C PHE A 142 5.73 9.53 6.95
N GLY A 143 5.72 10.82 7.30
CA GLY A 143 6.91 11.55 7.74
C GLY A 143 8.01 11.61 6.68
N ASP A 144 9.14 10.96 6.96
CA ASP A 144 10.31 10.86 6.07
C ASP A 144 10.45 9.48 5.40
N ARG A 145 9.42 8.64 5.51
CA ARG A 145 9.38 7.26 4.98
C ARG A 145 8.35 7.12 3.87
N ILE A 146 8.68 6.26 2.92
CA ILE A 146 7.75 5.67 1.95
C ILE A 146 7.62 4.20 2.27
N TYR A 147 6.40 3.66 2.29
CA TYR A 147 6.15 2.23 2.44
C TYR A 147 5.49 1.65 1.20
N VAL A 148 5.93 0.47 0.79
CA VAL A 148 5.37 -0.28 -0.35
C VAL A 148 5.53 -1.79 -0.12
N THR A 149 4.67 -2.60 -0.74
CA THR A 149 4.75 -4.07 -0.64
C THR A 149 5.20 -4.70 -1.96
N CYS A 150 5.89 -5.84 -1.86
CA CYS A 150 6.19 -6.70 -3.00
C CYS A 150 6.20 -8.18 -2.60
N TYR A 151 6.43 -9.07 -3.55
CA TYR A 151 6.65 -10.49 -3.28
C TYR A 151 7.86 -11.04 -4.06
N THR A 152 8.51 -12.06 -3.51
CA THR A 152 9.67 -12.73 -4.11
C THR A 152 9.54 -14.26 -4.02
N GLY A 153 10.46 -14.97 -4.67
CA GLY A 153 10.61 -16.43 -4.54
C GLY A 153 9.72 -17.28 -5.44
N TYR A 154 8.46 -16.89 -5.68
CA TYR A 154 7.54 -17.69 -6.51
C TYR A 154 6.69 -16.84 -7.46
N PHE A 155 6.45 -17.36 -8.67
CA PHE A 155 5.58 -16.75 -9.69
C PHE A 155 5.91 -15.28 -9.98
N ILE A 156 7.20 -15.00 -10.15
CA ILE A 156 7.74 -13.68 -10.47
C ILE A 156 7.64 -13.46 -11.99
N PRO A 157 6.97 -12.39 -12.47
CA PRO A 157 6.85 -12.13 -13.90
C PRO A 157 8.20 -12.09 -14.60
N GLY A 158 8.33 -12.85 -15.69
CA GLY A 158 9.55 -12.91 -16.49
C GLY A 158 10.69 -13.76 -15.91
N GLN A 159 10.48 -14.44 -14.78
CA GLN A 159 11.48 -15.35 -14.19
C GLN A 159 10.97 -16.80 -14.18
N PRO A 160 11.77 -17.79 -14.60
CA PRO A 160 11.41 -19.19 -14.50
C PRO A 160 11.54 -19.71 -13.07
N GLY A 161 10.64 -20.61 -12.67
CA GLY A 161 10.79 -21.40 -11.44
C GLY A 161 10.22 -20.77 -10.18
N GLY A 162 10.87 -21.08 -9.06
CA GLY A 162 10.39 -20.86 -7.70
C GLY A 162 9.55 -22.01 -7.16
N SER A 163 9.44 -22.12 -5.84
CA SER A 163 8.48 -22.98 -5.16
C SER A 163 7.59 -22.18 -4.21
N LEU A 164 6.41 -22.69 -3.88
CA LEU A 164 5.51 -22.02 -2.94
C LEU A 164 6.15 -21.85 -1.55
N GLU A 165 7.06 -22.74 -1.16
CA GLU A 165 7.85 -22.66 0.06
C GLU A 165 8.86 -21.50 0.05
N GLU A 166 9.27 -21.03 -1.14
CA GLU A 166 10.15 -19.88 -1.33
C GLU A 166 9.38 -18.56 -1.40
N LEU A 167 8.05 -18.59 -1.56
CA LEU A 167 7.22 -17.39 -1.64
C LEU A 167 7.34 -16.56 -0.35
N LYS A 168 7.80 -15.31 -0.51
CA LYS A 168 7.84 -14.31 0.56
C LYS A 168 7.07 -13.07 0.16
N ARG A 169 6.41 -12.46 1.13
CA ARG A 169 5.75 -11.16 1.01
C ARG A 169 6.54 -10.13 1.82
N HIS A 170 6.69 -8.95 1.25
CA HIS A 170 7.60 -7.93 1.76
C HIS A 170 6.83 -6.67 2.11
N LEU A 171 7.23 -6.02 3.21
CA LEU A 171 7.00 -4.61 3.47
C LEU A 171 8.35 -3.91 3.40
N ILE A 172 8.44 -2.89 2.55
CA ILE A 172 9.69 -2.15 2.30
C ILE A 172 9.49 -0.72 2.78
N ALA A 173 10.49 -0.19 3.49
CA ALA A 173 10.59 1.23 3.80
C ALA A 173 11.71 1.88 3.00
N LEU A 174 11.42 3.04 2.42
CA LEU A 174 12.37 3.86 1.69
C LEU A 174 12.45 5.27 2.28
N ARG A 175 13.60 5.91 2.16
CA ARG A 175 13.76 7.34 2.48
C ARG A 175 13.04 8.17 1.42
N LYS A 176 12.12 9.03 1.86
CA LYS A 176 11.28 9.86 0.99
C LYS A 176 12.07 10.71 -0.01
N ASP A 177 13.19 11.28 0.43
CA ASP A 177 13.93 12.26 -0.36
C ASP A 177 14.86 11.64 -1.39
N THR A 178 15.42 10.46 -1.09
CA THR A 178 16.46 9.80 -1.91
C THR A 178 15.98 8.53 -2.61
N GLY A 179 14.87 7.94 -2.15
CA GLY A 179 14.41 6.63 -2.61
C GLY A 179 15.25 5.47 -2.08
N GLU A 180 16.19 5.68 -1.17
CA GLU A 180 17.03 4.62 -0.60
C GLU A 180 16.19 3.66 0.24
N ILE A 181 16.34 2.34 0.03
CA ILE A 181 15.71 1.33 0.88
C ILE A 181 16.39 1.33 2.24
N ILE A 182 15.62 1.57 3.31
CA ILE A 182 16.09 1.59 4.70
C ILE A 182 15.99 0.20 5.31
N TRP A 183 14.88 -0.49 5.06
CA TRP A 183 14.67 -1.87 5.47
C TRP A 183 13.66 -2.58 4.57
N ASP A 184 13.72 -3.91 4.58
CA ASP A 184 12.86 -4.84 3.83
C ASP A 184 12.53 -6.02 4.76
N GLU A 185 11.32 -6.02 5.31
CA GLU A 185 10.83 -7.09 6.19
C GLU A 185 10.04 -8.10 5.36
N ALA A 186 10.49 -9.35 5.36
CA ALA A 186 9.94 -10.42 4.55
C ALA A 186 9.29 -11.51 5.40
N VAL A 187 8.04 -11.85 5.10
CA VAL A 187 7.28 -12.91 5.76
C VAL A 187 7.04 -14.08 4.80
N PRO A 188 7.22 -15.34 5.23
CA PRO A 188 6.90 -16.50 4.39
C PRO A 188 5.38 -16.62 4.15
N ALA A 189 5.01 -17.20 3.01
CA ALA A 189 3.62 -17.52 2.72
C ALA A 189 3.07 -18.58 3.68
N LYS A 190 1.82 -18.44 4.11
CA LYS A 190 1.08 -19.49 4.84
C LYS A 190 0.57 -20.54 3.85
N LEU A 191 1.13 -21.75 3.93
CA LEU A 191 0.81 -22.85 3.02
C LEU A 191 -0.38 -23.72 3.48
N PRO A 192 -1.08 -24.40 2.55
CA PRO A 192 -0.97 -24.26 1.09
C PRO A 192 -1.51 -22.91 0.61
N GLU A 193 -0.89 -22.34 -0.41
CA GLU A 193 -1.27 -21.06 -1.01
C GLU A 193 -1.69 -21.28 -2.48
N GLU A 194 -2.41 -20.32 -3.06
CA GLU A 194 -2.78 -20.36 -4.47
C GLU A 194 -1.52 -20.45 -5.35
N THR A 195 -1.48 -21.38 -6.30
CA THR A 195 -0.31 -21.57 -7.19
C THR A 195 -0.21 -20.51 -8.28
N LYS A 196 -1.30 -19.77 -8.53
CA LYS A 196 -1.33 -18.71 -9.52
C LYS A 196 -2.38 -17.65 -9.18
N ILE A 197 -1.94 -16.43 -8.94
CA ILE A 197 -2.82 -15.25 -8.83
C ILE A 197 -2.79 -14.47 -10.14
N ARG A 198 -3.97 -14.11 -10.68
CA ARG A 198 -4.04 -13.34 -11.93
C ARG A 198 -3.67 -11.87 -11.68
N ASP A 199 -2.93 -11.29 -12.62
CA ASP A 199 -2.63 -9.86 -12.78
C ASP A 199 -1.79 -9.19 -11.67
N HIS A 200 -2.13 -9.36 -10.38
CA HIS A 200 -1.59 -8.55 -9.28
C HIS A 200 -0.63 -9.29 -8.32
N GLY A 201 -0.48 -10.60 -8.53
CA GLY A 201 0.42 -11.43 -7.73
C GLY A 201 0.06 -11.48 -6.24
N TYR A 202 1.06 -11.65 -5.38
CA TYR A 202 0.85 -11.94 -3.94
C TYR A 202 0.97 -10.72 -3.02
N ALA A 203 1.06 -9.50 -3.58
CA ALA A 203 1.28 -8.26 -2.84
C ALA A 203 0.49 -7.08 -3.43
N ALA A 204 -0.85 -7.14 -3.33
CA ALA A 204 -1.73 -6.09 -3.85
C ALA A 204 -2.21 -5.08 -2.79
N ASN A 205 -2.25 -5.48 -1.52
CA ASN A 205 -2.73 -4.63 -0.43
C ASN A 205 -1.73 -3.51 -0.17
N THR A 206 -2.22 -2.27 -0.18
CA THR A 206 -1.45 -1.07 0.18
C THR A 206 -1.40 -0.99 1.70
N PRO A 207 -0.24 -0.77 2.34
CA PRO A 207 -0.18 -0.64 3.80
C PRO A 207 -0.86 0.67 4.26
N ALA A 208 -1.06 0.80 5.56
CA ALA A 208 -1.44 2.06 6.20
C ALA A 208 -0.45 2.37 7.32
N ALA A 209 -0.23 3.66 7.62
CA ALA A 209 0.69 4.07 8.68
C ALA A 209 0.10 5.23 9.50
N ASP A 210 0.54 5.32 10.74
CA ASP A 210 0.39 6.48 11.60
C ASP A 210 1.62 6.59 12.52
N ALA A 211 1.59 7.45 13.53
CA ALA A 211 2.74 7.66 14.42
C ALA A 211 3.08 6.46 15.32
N ASP A 212 2.18 5.49 15.46
CA ASP A 212 2.38 4.29 16.28
C ASP A 212 2.99 3.14 15.46
N GLY A 213 2.75 3.08 14.15
CA GLY A 213 3.38 2.09 13.31
C GLY A 213 2.82 1.99 11.88
N VAL A 214 3.21 0.90 11.22
CA VAL A 214 2.84 0.54 9.86
C VAL A 214 2.10 -0.79 9.87
N TYR A 215 0.91 -0.80 9.27
CA TYR A 215 -0.04 -1.90 9.24
C TYR A 215 -0.14 -2.44 7.82
N VAL A 216 0.14 -3.73 7.64
CA VAL A 216 0.14 -4.38 6.33
C VAL A 216 -0.69 -5.65 6.36
N PHE A 217 -1.50 -5.84 5.32
CA PHE A 217 -2.28 -7.06 5.13
C PHE A 217 -1.64 -7.90 4.02
N HIS A 218 -1.17 -9.10 4.39
CA HIS A 218 -0.51 -10.03 3.48
C HIS A 218 -1.43 -11.19 3.07
N GLY A 219 -2.72 -10.89 2.92
CA GLY A 219 -3.78 -11.85 2.61
C GLY A 219 -3.82 -13.00 3.61
N LYS A 220 -3.86 -14.23 3.10
CA LYS A 220 -3.82 -15.46 3.90
C LYS A 220 -2.65 -15.56 4.89
N SER A 221 -1.52 -14.87 4.68
CA SER A 221 -0.42 -14.85 5.67
C SER A 221 -0.76 -14.06 6.93
N GLY A 222 -1.84 -13.28 6.91
CA GLY A 222 -2.31 -12.50 8.04
C GLY A 222 -2.03 -11.00 7.91
N VAL A 223 -2.33 -10.31 9.00
CA VAL A 223 -2.14 -8.87 9.17
C VAL A 223 -0.97 -8.67 10.13
N PHE A 224 -0.10 -7.71 9.82
CA PHE A 224 1.10 -7.45 10.59
C PHE A 224 1.16 -5.96 10.92
N ALA A 225 1.70 -5.65 12.09
CA ALA A 225 2.12 -4.30 12.43
C ALA A 225 3.63 -4.27 12.67
N TYR A 226 4.25 -3.17 12.24
CA TYR A 226 5.67 -2.88 12.41
C TYR A 226 5.83 -1.48 13.00
N ASP A 227 6.87 -1.25 13.81
CA ASP A 227 7.34 0.12 14.03
C ASP A 227 7.96 0.67 12.73
N HIS A 228 8.28 1.97 12.74
CA HIS A 228 8.86 2.64 11.57
C HIS A 228 10.30 2.22 11.24
N ASP A 229 10.96 1.47 12.15
CA ASP A 229 12.32 0.97 11.99
C ASP A 229 12.37 -0.51 11.55
N GLY A 230 11.19 -1.12 11.33
CA GLY A 230 11.05 -2.49 10.79
C GLY A 230 10.87 -3.56 11.88
N GLY A 231 10.74 -3.18 13.14
CA GLY A 231 10.42 -4.09 14.24
C GLY A 231 8.97 -4.52 14.22
N GLN A 232 8.71 -5.81 14.01
CA GLN A 232 7.36 -6.37 14.09
C GLN A 232 6.78 -6.17 15.50
N LEU A 233 5.62 -5.50 15.58
CA LEU A 233 4.88 -5.25 16.82
C LEU A 233 3.96 -6.44 17.15
N TRP A 234 3.19 -6.90 16.17
CA TRP A 234 2.23 -8.00 16.32
C TRP A 234 1.87 -8.61 14.95
N GLN A 235 1.23 -9.78 14.99
CA GLN A 235 0.64 -10.45 13.84
C GLN A 235 -0.74 -11.00 14.23
N ALA A 236 -1.71 -10.93 13.32
CA ALA A 236 -3.05 -11.47 13.47
C ALA A 236 -3.47 -12.32 12.26
N ASP A 237 -4.36 -13.29 12.48
CA ASP A 237 -4.96 -14.12 11.44
C ASP A 237 -6.41 -13.69 11.22
N VAL A 238 -6.79 -13.44 9.96
CA VAL A 238 -8.15 -13.01 9.58
C VAL A 238 -8.83 -14.00 8.63
N GLY A 239 -8.31 -15.23 8.55
CA GLY A 239 -8.78 -16.28 7.67
C GLY A 239 -7.70 -16.86 6.76
N SER A 240 -8.07 -17.93 6.04
CA SER A 240 -7.09 -18.73 5.28
C SER A 240 -7.57 -19.25 3.93
N LYS A 241 -8.76 -18.80 3.48
CA LYS A 241 -9.24 -19.07 2.13
C LYS A 241 -8.42 -18.28 1.10
N THR A 242 -8.40 -18.77 -0.13
CA THR A 242 -7.71 -18.15 -1.28
C THR A 242 -8.69 -17.92 -2.42
N ASN A 243 -8.26 -17.14 -3.40
CA ASN A 243 -9.01 -16.91 -4.63
C ASN A 243 -8.01 -16.68 -5.78
N GLY A 244 -8.34 -17.07 -7.01
CA GLY A 244 -7.50 -16.82 -8.19
C GLY A 244 -7.29 -15.33 -8.52
N TRP A 245 -8.13 -14.44 -7.98
CA TRP A 245 -7.92 -12.99 -7.98
C TRP A 245 -6.89 -12.51 -6.96
N GLY A 246 -6.54 -13.34 -5.99
CA GLY A 246 -5.82 -12.93 -4.78
C GLY A 246 -6.70 -12.07 -3.87
N THR A 247 -6.04 -11.36 -2.96
CA THR A 247 -6.62 -10.35 -2.07
C THR A 247 -6.20 -8.95 -2.54
N SER A 248 -6.90 -7.89 -2.16
CA SER A 248 -6.50 -6.52 -2.54
C SER A 248 -6.90 -5.40 -1.59
N ALA A 249 -7.95 -5.57 -0.78
CA ALA A 249 -8.44 -4.51 0.08
C ALA A 249 -7.35 -4.08 1.07
N SER A 250 -7.17 -2.77 1.22
CA SER A 250 -6.09 -2.21 2.05
C SER A 250 -6.57 -1.98 3.49
N PRO A 251 -5.68 -2.02 4.51
CA PRO A 251 -6.05 -1.70 5.87
C PRO A 251 -6.56 -0.25 6.00
N VAL A 252 -7.54 -0.04 6.86
CA VAL A 252 -8.08 1.30 7.18
C VAL A 252 -7.88 1.57 8.66
N LEU A 253 -7.14 2.62 9.00
CA LEU A 253 -6.96 3.06 10.37
C LEU A 253 -8.15 3.91 10.79
N TYR A 254 -8.71 3.60 11.96
CA TYR A 254 -9.82 4.35 12.55
C TYR A 254 -9.72 4.26 14.07
N LYS A 255 -9.56 5.40 14.74
CA LYS A 255 -9.30 5.46 16.19
C LYS A 255 -8.18 4.48 16.59
N ASP A 256 -8.46 3.58 17.53
CA ASP A 256 -7.58 2.55 18.05
C ASP A 256 -7.73 1.20 17.31
N MET A 257 -8.31 1.22 16.11
CA MET A 257 -8.57 0.04 15.28
C MET A 257 -7.89 0.10 13.92
N VAL A 258 -7.64 -1.09 13.39
CA VAL A 258 -7.35 -1.32 11.97
C VAL A 258 -8.44 -2.22 11.39
N PHE A 259 -9.16 -1.71 10.40
CA PHE A 259 -10.17 -2.47 9.67
C PHE A 259 -9.56 -3.21 8.50
N ILE A 260 -9.95 -4.47 8.35
CA ILE A 260 -9.50 -5.39 7.32
C ILE A 260 -10.72 -5.98 6.63
N ASN A 261 -10.90 -5.65 5.35
CA ASN A 261 -11.84 -6.37 4.50
C ASN A 261 -11.20 -7.69 4.07
N ALA A 262 -11.44 -8.74 4.86
CA ALA A 262 -11.00 -10.11 4.65
C ALA A 262 -12.03 -10.89 3.80
N SER A 263 -12.54 -10.27 2.73
CA SER A 263 -13.59 -10.86 1.87
C SER A 263 -13.18 -12.22 1.31
N VAL A 264 -11.91 -12.39 0.96
CA VAL A 264 -11.38 -13.65 0.45
C VAL A 264 -11.12 -14.61 1.59
N GLU A 265 -10.40 -14.17 2.61
CA GLU A 265 -9.80 -15.01 3.65
C GLU A 265 -10.86 -15.61 4.60
N SER A 266 -11.89 -14.84 4.95
CA SER A 266 -12.96 -15.22 5.89
C SER A 266 -14.36 -14.71 5.51
N GLU A 267 -14.54 -14.04 4.36
CA GLU A 267 -15.81 -13.43 3.94
C GLU A 267 -16.36 -12.43 4.97
N SER A 268 -15.46 -11.66 5.59
CA SER A 268 -15.80 -10.79 6.71
C SER A 268 -15.05 -9.45 6.67
N LEU A 269 -15.63 -8.46 7.34
CA LEU A 269 -14.95 -7.23 7.75
C LEU A 269 -14.51 -7.41 9.21
N VAL A 270 -13.22 -7.26 9.47
CA VAL A 270 -12.62 -7.51 10.78
C VAL A 270 -12.02 -6.22 11.30
N ALA A 271 -12.29 -5.87 12.55
CA ALA A 271 -11.58 -4.82 13.26
C ALA A 271 -10.62 -5.42 14.28
N LEU A 272 -9.36 -5.05 14.17
CA LEU A 272 -8.32 -5.44 15.13
C LEU A 272 -7.94 -4.23 15.97
N ASP A 273 -7.61 -4.45 17.23
CA ASP A 273 -6.92 -3.48 18.06
C ASP A 273 -5.59 -3.12 17.41
N ARG A 274 -5.37 -1.83 17.16
CA ARG A 274 -4.20 -1.33 16.44
C ARG A 274 -2.90 -1.59 17.21
N ARG A 275 -2.94 -1.73 18.53
CA ARG A 275 -1.76 -1.89 19.40
C ARG A 275 -1.41 -3.34 19.64
N THR A 276 -2.40 -4.24 19.67
CA THR A 276 -2.19 -5.65 20.03
C THR A 276 -2.45 -6.62 18.88
N GLY A 277 -3.24 -6.23 17.87
CA GLY A 277 -3.72 -7.12 16.82
C GLY A 277 -4.88 -8.02 17.25
N GLU A 278 -5.40 -7.88 18.47
CA GLU A 278 -6.54 -8.65 18.94
C GLU A 278 -7.83 -8.21 18.25
N GLU A 279 -8.68 -9.17 17.86
CA GLU A 279 -9.97 -8.86 17.24
C GLU A 279 -10.89 -8.13 18.24
N LYS A 280 -11.42 -6.98 17.82
CA LYS A 280 -12.45 -6.24 18.57
C LYS A 280 -13.85 -6.61 18.12
N TRP A 281 -14.06 -6.72 16.82
CA TRP A 281 -15.32 -7.15 16.24
C TRP A 281 -15.13 -7.71 14.83
N GLN A 282 -16.10 -8.51 14.40
CA GLN A 282 -16.16 -9.07 13.05
C GLN A 282 -17.59 -9.03 12.52
N ALA A 283 -17.76 -8.57 11.28
CA ALA A 283 -19.02 -8.59 10.53
C ALA A 283 -18.90 -9.51 9.31
N GLY A 284 -19.66 -10.61 9.29
CA GLY A 284 -19.63 -11.59 8.20
C GLY A 284 -20.47 -11.20 6.98
N GLY A 285 -20.38 -12.00 5.91
CA GLY A 285 -21.18 -11.83 4.69
C GLY A 285 -20.54 -10.93 3.63
N ILE A 286 -19.29 -10.53 3.84
CA ILE A 286 -18.52 -9.70 2.91
C ILE A 286 -17.94 -10.59 1.82
N ARG A 287 -18.76 -10.94 0.84
CA ARG A 287 -18.39 -11.84 -0.27
C ARG A 287 -18.07 -11.05 -1.53
N GLN A 288 -17.03 -11.49 -2.23
CA GLN A 288 -16.67 -10.96 -3.56
C GLN A 288 -16.44 -9.43 -3.56
N ALA A 289 -15.80 -8.92 -2.51
CA ALA A 289 -15.51 -7.51 -2.32
C ALA A 289 -13.99 -7.28 -2.25
N TRP A 290 -13.45 -6.63 -3.27
CA TRP A 290 -12.03 -6.24 -3.36
C TRP A 290 -11.80 -4.74 -3.08
N ASN A 291 -12.88 -4.01 -2.76
CA ASN A 291 -12.82 -2.61 -2.40
C ASN A 291 -12.32 -2.39 -0.98
N THR A 292 -11.58 -1.30 -0.78
CA THR A 292 -11.19 -0.83 0.56
C THR A 292 -12.38 -0.09 1.17
N PRO A 293 -12.82 -0.45 2.39
CA PRO A 293 -13.90 0.24 3.08
C PRO A 293 -13.63 1.72 3.27
N LEU A 294 -14.68 2.51 3.41
CA LEU A 294 -14.58 3.95 3.67
C LEU A 294 -15.37 4.29 4.94
N VAL A 295 -14.76 5.07 5.83
CA VAL A 295 -15.51 5.71 6.92
C VAL A 295 -16.08 7.01 6.39
N ILE A 296 -17.37 7.21 6.56
CA ILE A 296 -18.10 8.40 6.12
C ILE A 296 -18.85 9.00 7.31
N THR A 297 -19.16 10.29 7.22
CA THR A 297 -20.04 10.96 8.17
C THR A 297 -21.38 11.25 7.48
N ASN A 298 -22.49 10.84 8.10
CA ASN A 298 -23.83 11.09 7.59
C ASN A 298 -24.34 12.50 7.95
N ASP A 299 -25.53 12.86 7.48
CA ASP A 299 -26.13 14.19 7.71
C ASP A 299 -26.42 14.49 9.20
N SER A 300 -26.52 13.45 10.05
CA SER A 300 -26.69 13.58 11.51
C SER A 300 -25.37 13.77 12.26
N GLY A 301 -24.23 13.60 11.59
CA GLY A 301 -22.90 13.65 12.19
C GLY A 301 -22.37 12.31 12.69
N ASP A 302 -23.09 11.20 12.47
CA ASP A 302 -22.63 9.87 12.87
C ASP A 302 -21.66 9.29 11.83
N GLU A 303 -20.65 8.56 12.31
CA GLU A 303 -19.66 7.87 11.46
C GLU A 303 -20.16 6.46 11.09
N GLU A 304 -20.02 6.10 9.81
CA GLU A 304 -20.46 4.83 9.24
C GLU A 304 -19.33 4.21 8.41
N LEU A 305 -19.10 2.91 8.55
CA LEU A 305 -18.14 2.17 7.74
C LEU A 305 -18.86 1.49 6.59
N VAL A 306 -18.59 1.93 5.36
CA VAL A 306 -19.26 1.41 4.16
C VAL A 306 -18.37 0.50 3.33
N VAL A 307 -18.96 -0.58 2.85
CA VAL A 307 -18.34 -1.57 1.95
C VAL A 307 -19.37 -2.06 0.95
N ALA A 308 -18.93 -2.29 -0.30
CA ALA A 308 -19.80 -2.83 -1.33
C ALA A 308 -19.50 -4.31 -1.58
N ILE A 309 -20.55 -5.11 -1.71
CA ILE A 309 -20.52 -6.50 -2.18
C ILE A 309 -21.34 -6.60 -3.47
N ALA A 310 -21.31 -7.77 -4.13
CA ALA A 310 -22.20 -8.00 -5.27
C ALA A 310 -23.67 -7.77 -4.87
N GLY A 311 -24.32 -6.83 -5.57
CA GLY A 311 -25.72 -6.47 -5.39
C GLY A 311 -26.07 -5.55 -4.21
N LYS A 312 -25.16 -5.27 -3.26
CA LYS A 312 -25.45 -4.44 -2.07
C LYS A 312 -24.30 -3.54 -1.65
N VAL A 313 -24.64 -2.33 -1.18
CA VAL A 313 -23.80 -1.56 -0.25
C VAL A 313 -24.25 -1.89 1.16
N LEU A 314 -23.29 -2.08 2.06
CA LEU A 314 -23.50 -2.37 3.46
C LEU A 314 -22.85 -1.26 4.29
N ALA A 315 -23.52 -0.82 5.35
CA ALA A 315 -22.97 0.10 6.33
C ALA A 315 -22.97 -0.51 7.72
N PHE A 316 -21.89 -0.26 8.45
CA PHE A 316 -21.68 -0.76 9.80
C PHE A 316 -21.30 0.38 10.75
N GLY A 317 -21.62 0.24 12.02
CA GLY A 317 -21.08 1.08 13.08
C GLY A 317 -19.57 0.82 13.18
N PRO A 318 -18.69 1.80 12.95
CA PRO A 318 -17.25 1.57 12.91
C PRO A 318 -16.68 1.13 14.27
N ASP A 319 -17.31 1.52 15.37
CA ASP A 319 -16.87 1.14 16.73
C ASP A 319 -17.31 -0.26 17.15
N SER A 320 -18.40 -0.81 16.58
CA SER A 320 -19.01 -2.08 17.04
C SER A 320 -19.13 -3.17 15.99
N GLY A 321 -19.08 -2.82 14.69
CA GLY A 321 -19.38 -3.74 13.60
C GLY A 321 -20.88 -4.03 13.41
N ASP A 322 -21.76 -3.35 14.14
CA ASP A 322 -23.21 -3.54 14.02
C ASP A 322 -23.70 -3.11 12.64
N SER A 323 -24.55 -3.91 12.01
CA SER A 323 -25.17 -3.53 10.73
C SER A 323 -26.13 -2.36 10.94
N LEU A 324 -25.91 -1.26 10.23
CA LEU A 324 -26.74 -0.06 10.29
C LEU A 324 -27.80 -0.10 9.20
N TRP A 325 -27.35 -0.14 7.94
CA TRP A 325 -28.23 -0.15 6.78
C TRP A 325 -27.61 -0.91 5.59
N THR A 326 -28.48 -1.28 4.65
CA THR A 326 -28.10 -1.90 3.38
C THR A 326 -28.86 -1.24 2.22
N CYS A 327 -28.23 -1.16 1.05
CA CYS A 327 -28.85 -0.62 -0.15
C CYS A 327 -28.55 -1.51 -1.35
N ASP A 328 -29.58 -1.94 -2.08
CA ASP A 328 -29.41 -2.73 -3.30
C ASP A 328 -28.82 -1.86 -4.42
N THR A 329 -27.74 -2.36 -5.03
CA THR A 329 -26.98 -1.64 -6.06
C THR A 329 -27.44 -1.95 -7.47
N ASP A 330 -28.12 -3.09 -7.67
CA ASP A 330 -28.35 -3.75 -8.96
C ASP A 330 -27.05 -4.10 -9.73
N ILE A 331 -25.87 -3.87 -9.15
CA ILE A 331 -24.57 -4.29 -9.68
C ILE A 331 -24.33 -5.73 -9.24
N THR A 332 -24.76 -6.69 -10.05
CA THR A 332 -24.77 -8.13 -9.72
C THR A 332 -23.44 -8.85 -9.96
N TRP A 333 -22.33 -8.10 -9.94
CA TRP A 333 -20.97 -8.61 -10.13
C TRP A 333 -20.10 -8.29 -8.91
N TYR A 334 -18.91 -8.88 -8.82
CA TYR A 334 -17.99 -8.58 -7.73
C TYR A 334 -17.59 -7.09 -7.72
N MET A 335 -17.39 -6.54 -6.52
CA MET A 335 -17.17 -5.10 -6.31
C MET A 335 -15.69 -4.83 -6.02
N VAL A 336 -15.00 -4.21 -6.97
CA VAL A 336 -13.57 -3.85 -6.86
C VAL A 336 -13.33 -2.38 -6.51
N PRO A 337 -14.00 -1.40 -7.17
CA PRO A 337 -13.72 0.01 -6.89
C PRO A 337 -14.08 0.40 -5.45
N SER A 338 -13.16 1.11 -4.78
CA SER A 338 -13.43 1.78 -3.51
C SER A 338 -14.28 3.03 -3.73
N ALA A 339 -15.15 3.36 -2.77
CA ALA A 339 -16.06 4.49 -2.85
C ALA A 339 -15.33 5.85 -2.81
N VAL A 340 -16.08 6.89 -3.17
CA VAL A 340 -15.84 8.27 -2.72
C VAL A 340 -17.10 8.81 -2.07
N THR A 341 -16.98 9.85 -1.26
CA THR A 341 -18.10 10.48 -0.57
C THR A 341 -18.06 12.01 -0.73
N ALA A 342 -19.23 12.62 -0.74
CA ALA A 342 -19.40 14.06 -0.60
C ALA A 342 -20.80 14.37 -0.07
N ASP A 343 -20.91 15.32 0.85
CA ASP A 343 -22.19 15.82 1.39
C ASP A 343 -23.14 14.71 1.87
N GLY A 344 -22.61 13.75 2.63
CA GLY A 344 -23.37 12.62 3.16
C GLY A 344 -23.81 11.60 2.09
N ILE A 345 -23.26 11.65 0.88
CA ILE A 345 -23.59 10.73 -0.22
C ILE A 345 -22.36 9.88 -0.59
N VAL A 346 -22.55 8.58 -0.67
CA VAL A 346 -21.54 7.60 -1.10
C VAL A 346 -21.74 7.26 -2.56
N TYR A 347 -20.65 7.25 -3.32
CA TYR A 347 -20.62 6.90 -4.73
C TYR A 347 -19.78 5.65 -4.96
N TYR A 348 -20.38 4.66 -5.61
CA TYR A 348 -19.68 3.45 -6.04
C TYR A 348 -19.72 3.31 -7.56
N LEU A 349 -18.63 2.76 -8.10
CA LEU A 349 -18.58 2.22 -9.44
C LEU A 349 -18.56 0.70 -9.39
N GLY A 350 -19.00 0.09 -10.48
CA GLY A 350 -18.85 -1.32 -10.76
C GLY A 350 -18.85 -1.55 -12.26
N GLY A 351 -19.09 -2.79 -12.68
CA GLY A 351 -19.20 -3.09 -14.09
C GLY A 351 -19.78 -4.47 -14.35
N ARG A 352 -19.84 -4.81 -15.65
CA ARG A 352 -20.14 -6.15 -16.17
C ARG A 352 -21.52 -6.73 -15.82
N SER A 353 -22.42 -5.94 -15.23
CA SER A 353 -23.77 -6.37 -14.83
C SER A 353 -24.90 -5.51 -15.41
N GLY A 354 -24.60 -4.59 -16.35
CA GLY A 354 -25.58 -3.69 -16.97
C GLY A 354 -25.87 -2.43 -16.13
N VAL A 355 -25.78 -2.53 -14.81
CA VAL A 355 -25.62 -1.40 -13.88
C VAL A 355 -24.15 -1.34 -13.44
N ALA A 356 -23.59 -0.15 -13.35
CA ALA A 356 -22.16 0.09 -13.18
C ALA A 356 -21.83 1.34 -12.35
N GLY A 357 -22.83 2.09 -11.89
CA GLY A 357 -22.66 3.22 -10.98
C GLY A 357 -23.86 3.39 -10.06
N LEU A 358 -23.62 3.95 -8.88
CA LEU A 358 -24.62 4.12 -7.83
C LEU A 358 -24.28 5.33 -6.96
N ALA A 359 -25.32 6.05 -6.51
CA ALA A 359 -25.24 6.95 -5.36
C ALA A 359 -26.24 6.55 -4.27
N VAL A 360 -25.79 6.57 -3.02
CA VAL A 360 -26.60 6.28 -1.83
C VAL A 360 -26.36 7.38 -0.80
N ARG A 361 -27.43 7.99 -0.28
CA ARG A 361 -27.34 8.87 0.89
C ARG A 361 -27.05 8.02 2.13
N ALA A 362 -26.04 8.41 2.89
CA ALA A 362 -25.68 7.79 4.17
C ALA A 362 -26.79 8.00 5.21
N GLY A 363 -26.78 7.18 6.26
CA GLY A 363 -27.84 7.18 7.26
C GLY A 363 -29.05 6.29 6.93
N GLY A 364 -30.02 6.30 7.86
CA GLY A 364 -31.16 5.41 7.83
C GLY A 364 -30.94 4.14 8.64
N SER A 365 -31.82 3.15 8.48
CA SER A 365 -31.75 1.88 9.19
C SER A 365 -32.38 0.76 8.38
N GLY A 366 -31.77 -0.43 8.40
CA GLY A 366 -32.26 -1.61 7.67
C GLY A 366 -32.08 -1.49 6.16
N ASP A 367 -33.04 -1.96 5.37
CA ASP A 367 -33.01 -1.77 3.92
C ASP A 367 -33.43 -0.35 3.55
N VAL A 368 -32.48 0.44 3.06
CA VAL A 368 -32.66 1.84 2.68
C VAL A 368 -32.79 2.03 1.17
N THR A 369 -32.91 0.95 0.39
CA THR A 369 -32.93 1.01 -1.08
C THR A 369 -33.99 1.97 -1.62
N ALA A 370 -35.21 1.94 -1.07
CA ALA A 370 -36.31 2.78 -1.56
C ALA A 370 -36.20 4.25 -1.10
N THR A 371 -35.42 4.54 -0.06
CA THR A 371 -35.43 5.84 0.64
C THR A 371 -34.13 6.62 0.46
N HIS A 372 -32.99 5.94 0.29
CA HIS A 372 -31.67 6.55 0.26
C HIS A 372 -30.89 6.30 -1.05
N ARG A 373 -31.34 5.37 -1.91
CA ARG A 373 -30.75 5.21 -3.24
C ARG A 373 -31.14 6.38 -4.12
N LEU A 374 -30.17 7.21 -4.49
CA LEU A 374 -30.42 8.43 -5.26
C LEU A 374 -30.54 8.13 -6.76
N TRP A 375 -29.61 7.33 -7.28
CA TRP A 375 -29.62 6.91 -8.68
C TRP A 375 -28.74 5.68 -8.91
N THR A 376 -28.99 5.01 -10.04
CA THR A 376 -28.10 4.01 -10.64
C THR A 376 -27.72 4.43 -12.05
N SER A 377 -26.57 3.96 -12.54
CA SER A 377 -26.07 4.26 -13.88
C SER A 377 -25.57 3.00 -14.58
N LYS A 378 -25.66 2.97 -15.91
CA LYS A 378 -25.07 1.91 -16.75
C LYS A 378 -23.60 2.16 -17.07
N THR A 379 -23.10 3.34 -16.75
CA THR A 379 -21.73 3.76 -17.00
C THR A 379 -20.93 3.67 -15.72
N GLY A 380 -19.75 3.06 -15.78
CA GLY A 380 -18.85 2.91 -14.65
C GLY A 380 -17.52 2.31 -15.03
N SER A 381 -16.82 1.73 -14.05
CA SER A 381 -15.61 0.93 -14.27
C SER A 381 -15.55 -0.21 -13.28
N ASN A 382 -15.09 -1.37 -13.74
CA ASN A 382 -15.01 -2.58 -12.92
C ASN A 382 -13.79 -2.61 -11.99
N VAL A 383 -12.81 -1.71 -12.13
CA VAL A 383 -11.53 -1.79 -11.39
C VAL A 383 -11.17 -0.47 -10.74
N THR A 384 -11.20 0.63 -11.50
CA THR A 384 -10.73 1.93 -11.00
C THR A 384 -11.79 2.61 -10.16
N SER A 385 -11.38 3.24 -9.07
CA SER A 385 -12.26 4.09 -8.28
C SER A 385 -12.51 5.47 -8.92
N PRO A 386 -13.67 6.10 -8.63
CA PRO A 386 -13.96 7.47 -9.06
C PRO A 386 -13.22 8.51 -8.21
N ILE A 387 -13.21 9.75 -8.68
CA ILE A 387 -12.89 10.98 -7.94
C ILE A 387 -14.17 11.81 -7.80
N TYR A 388 -14.36 12.42 -6.65
CA TYR A 388 -15.28 13.55 -6.50
C TYR A 388 -14.46 14.85 -6.44
N HIS A 389 -14.84 15.86 -7.21
CA HIS A 389 -14.25 17.19 -7.15
C HIS A 389 -15.23 18.25 -7.66
N ASP A 390 -15.35 19.37 -6.96
CA ASP A 390 -16.12 20.56 -7.35
C ASP A 390 -17.50 20.22 -7.97
N GLY A 391 -18.27 19.39 -7.26
CA GLY A 391 -19.62 19.02 -7.66
C GLY A 391 -19.71 18.07 -8.85
N HIS A 392 -18.64 17.31 -9.15
CA HIS A 392 -18.58 16.36 -10.26
C HIS A 392 -17.89 15.06 -9.87
N LEU A 393 -18.32 13.96 -10.49
CA LEU A 393 -17.69 12.66 -10.42
C LEU A 393 -16.85 12.41 -11.67
N TYR A 394 -15.62 11.92 -11.50
CA TYR A 394 -14.70 11.64 -12.60
C TYR A 394 -14.15 10.22 -12.51
N TRP A 395 -14.08 9.52 -13.64
CA TRP A 395 -13.40 8.22 -13.74
C TRP A 395 -13.01 7.93 -15.18
N MET A 396 -12.19 6.91 -15.36
CA MET A 396 -11.84 6.39 -16.68
C MET A 396 -12.21 4.92 -16.75
N HIS A 397 -12.79 4.47 -17.87
CA HIS A 397 -13.10 3.05 -18.06
C HIS A 397 -11.81 2.22 -18.07
N GLU A 398 -11.78 1.08 -17.38
CA GLU A 398 -10.57 0.26 -17.18
C GLU A 398 -9.96 -0.32 -18.47
N LYS A 399 -10.63 -0.25 -19.61
CA LYS A 399 -10.18 -0.87 -20.88
C LYS A 399 -10.63 -0.15 -22.15
N ASN A 400 -11.73 0.60 -22.12
CA ASN A 400 -12.28 1.22 -23.34
C ASN A 400 -11.57 2.52 -23.71
N GLY A 401 -10.75 3.07 -22.81
CA GLY A 401 -10.04 4.33 -23.02
C GLY A 401 -10.97 5.54 -23.00
N ILE A 402 -12.00 5.52 -22.17
CA ILE A 402 -13.01 6.58 -22.11
C ILE A 402 -12.96 7.25 -20.74
N ALA A 403 -12.78 8.57 -20.71
CA ALA A 403 -12.88 9.40 -19.53
C ALA A 403 -14.31 9.95 -19.40
N TYR A 404 -14.83 9.93 -18.18
CA TYR A 404 -16.18 10.37 -17.85
C TYR A 404 -16.15 11.50 -16.84
N CYS A 405 -17.10 12.42 -16.97
CA CYS A 405 -17.52 13.33 -15.93
C CYS A 405 -19.03 13.20 -15.76
N ALA A 406 -19.52 13.10 -14.54
CA ALA A 406 -20.94 13.00 -14.24
C ALA A 406 -21.36 13.93 -13.11
N LYS A 407 -22.64 14.30 -13.12
CA LYS A 407 -23.24 15.01 -12.01
C LYS A 407 -23.48 14.06 -10.83
N PRO A 408 -23.06 14.41 -9.61
CA PRO A 408 -23.19 13.55 -8.44
C PRO A 408 -24.64 13.37 -7.98
N ASP A 409 -25.52 14.35 -8.22
CA ASP A 409 -26.92 14.32 -7.79
C ASP A 409 -27.82 13.40 -8.65
N THR A 410 -27.42 13.15 -9.89
CA THR A 410 -28.27 12.51 -10.90
C THR A 410 -27.59 11.38 -11.66
N GLY A 411 -26.26 11.27 -11.60
CA GLY A 411 -25.47 10.34 -12.41
C GLY A 411 -25.41 10.70 -13.90
N TYR A 412 -25.96 11.86 -14.30
CA TYR A 412 -25.97 12.31 -15.70
C TYR A 412 -24.56 12.63 -16.18
N LEU A 413 -24.17 12.08 -17.33
CA LEU A 413 -22.86 12.33 -17.94
C LEU A 413 -22.78 13.77 -18.48
N VAL A 414 -21.83 14.53 -17.95
CA VAL A 414 -21.45 15.85 -18.46
C VAL A 414 -20.55 15.71 -19.69
N TYR A 415 -19.62 14.76 -19.67
CA TYR A 415 -18.88 14.35 -20.87
C TYR A 415 -18.54 12.86 -20.84
N GLU A 416 -18.32 12.32 -22.04
CA GLU A 416 -17.81 10.98 -22.31
C GLU A 416 -16.79 11.09 -23.45
N GLU A 417 -15.50 11.03 -23.14
CA GLU A 417 -14.45 11.34 -24.11
C GLU A 417 -13.43 10.22 -24.26
N ARG A 418 -13.08 9.89 -25.51
CA ARG A 418 -12.12 8.84 -25.81
C ARG A 418 -10.70 9.39 -25.78
N ILE A 419 -9.83 8.75 -25.02
CA ILE A 419 -8.38 8.96 -25.01
C ILE A 419 -7.73 7.89 -25.87
N ASP A 420 -6.99 8.33 -26.89
CA ASP A 420 -6.30 7.43 -27.81
C ASP A 420 -5.18 6.64 -27.13
N ARG A 421 -5.14 5.34 -27.45
CA ARG A 421 -4.13 4.40 -26.94
C ARG A 421 -4.05 4.38 -25.40
N ALA A 422 -5.18 4.61 -24.72
CA ALA A 422 -5.26 4.60 -23.26
C ALA A 422 -4.76 3.30 -22.61
N GLY A 423 -5.00 2.16 -23.26
CA GLY A 423 -4.68 0.84 -22.70
C GLY A 423 -5.57 0.49 -21.52
N GLN A 424 -5.08 -0.37 -20.63
CA GLN A 424 -5.82 -0.78 -19.43
C GLN A 424 -5.51 0.16 -18.26
N ILE A 425 -6.53 0.74 -17.65
CA ILE A 425 -6.42 1.59 -16.46
C ILE A 425 -6.89 0.77 -15.26
N TYR A 426 -5.97 0.31 -14.42
CA TYR A 426 -6.32 -0.45 -13.21
C TYR A 426 -5.98 0.34 -11.94
N ALA A 427 -4.93 1.14 -11.99
CA ALA A 427 -4.62 2.12 -10.95
C ALA A 427 -5.80 3.09 -10.77
N SER A 428 -6.17 3.35 -9.52
CA SER A 428 -7.12 4.41 -9.22
C SER A 428 -6.44 5.77 -9.40
N PRO A 429 -7.18 6.79 -9.88
CA PRO A 429 -6.61 8.10 -10.13
C PRO A 429 -6.23 8.85 -8.84
N LEU A 430 -5.33 9.81 -9.02
CA LEU A 430 -4.98 10.86 -8.07
C LEU A 430 -5.56 12.19 -8.56
N LEU A 431 -6.21 12.93 -7.68
CA LEU A 431 -6.60 14.33 -7.86
C LEU A 431 -5.69 15.23 -7.04
N ALA A 432 -5.10 16.24 -7.67
CA ALA A 432 -4.37 17.31 -7.00
C ALA A 432 -4.30 18.55 -7.88
N GLU A 433 -4.37 19.74 -7.28
CA GLU A 433 -4.25 21.03 -7.99
C GLU A 433 -5.21 21.16 -9.20
N GLY A 434 -6.44 20.65 -9.08
CA GLY A 434 -7.44 20.65 -10.16
C GLY A 434 -7.08 19.75 -11.36
N ARG A 435 -6.17 18.79 -11.18
CA ARG A 435 -5.73 17.83 -12.20
C ARG A 435 -5.94 16.40 -11.73
N ILE A 436 -6.39 15.54 -12.62
CA ILE A 436 -6.56 14.12 -12.40
C ILE A 436 -5.48 13.35 -13.16
N TYR A 437 -4.76 12.52 -12.43
CA TYR A 437 -3.66 11.70 -12.92
C TYR A 437 -4.13 10.26 -13.06
N TYR A 438 -4.39 9.82 -14.29
CA TYR A 438 -4.72 8.43 -14.61
C TYR A 438 -3.49 7.67 -15.07
N LEU A 439 -3.17 6.55 -14.41
CA LEU A 439 -2.04 5.69 -14.79
C LEU A 439 -2.54 4.38 -15.38
N ASN A 440 -2.03 4.01 -16.55
CA ASN A 440 -2.33 2.75 -17.19
C ASN A 440 -1.32 1.65 -16.80
N ARG A 441 -1.63 0.40 -17.13
CA ARG A 441 -0.77 -0.77 -16.81
C ARG A 441 0.54 -0.84 -17.59
N SER A 442 0.72 -0.04 -18.63
CA SER A 442 1.94 0.00 -19.45
C SER A 442 2.84 1.20 -19.14
N GLY A 443 2.57 1.94 -18.06
CA GLY A 443 3.37 3.11 -17.67
C GLY A 443 3.01 4.41 -18.39
N ARG A 444 1.96 4.43 -19.23
CA ARG A 444 1.40 5.69 -19.76
C ARG A 444 0.50 6.33 -18.72
N ALA A 445 0.62 7.63 -18.57
CA ALA A 445 -0.21 8.42 -17.69
C ALA A 445 -0.86 9.59 -18.42
N PHE A 446 -2.11 9.90 -18.06
CA PHE A 446 -2.91 10.97 -18.64
C PHE A 446 -3.22 11.98 -17.55
N VAL A 447 -2.84 13.24 -17.77
CA VAL A 447 -3.16 14.36 -16.88
C VAL A 447 -4.35 15.09 -17.48
N VAL A 448 -5.48 15.05 -16.79
CA VAL A 448 -6.75 15.61 -17.26
C VAL A 448 -7.19 16.72 -16.31
N GLY A 449 -7.70 17.84 -16.82
CA GLY A 449 -8.27 18.90 -15.99
C GLY A 449 -9.56 18.43 -15.28
N ALA A 450 -9.65 18.64 -13.97
CA ALA A 450 -10.81 18.27 -13.16
C ALA A 450 -11.90 19.35 -13.25
N LYS A 451 -12.55 19.46 -14.41
CA LYS A 451 -13.61 20.45 -14.68
C LYS A 451 -14.71 19.84 -15.56
N PRO A 452 -15.93 20.41 -15.62
CA PRO A 452 -17.05 19.88 -16.41
C PRO A 452 -16.90 20.07 -17.93
N GLN A 453 -15.67 20.02 -18.41
CA GLN A 453 -15.27 20.05 -19.81
C GLN A 453 -13.99 19.24 -19.92
N PHE A 454 -13.98 18.24 -20.79
CA PHE A 454 -12.80 17.42 -20.99
C PHE A 454 -11.62 18.26 -21.46
N ASP A 455 -10.46 18.04 -20.83
CA ASP A 455 -9.23 18.79 -21.10
C ASP A 455 -8.02 17.89 -20.81
N LEU A 456 -7.45 17.29 -21.85
CA LEU A 456 -6.24 16.47 -21.73
C LEU A 456 -5.01 17.39 -21.73
N LEU A 457 -4.43 17.59 -20.54
CA LEU A 457 -3.32 18.50 -20.31
C LEU A 457 -1.97 17.90 -20.76
N ALA A 458 -1.78 16.60 -20.52
CA ALA A 458 -0.55 15.90 -20.91
C ALA A 458 -0.76 14.39 -21.04
N THR A 459 0.10 13.76 -21.83
CA THR A 459 0.30 12.31 -21.85
C THR A 459 1.78 12.03 -21.60
N ASN A 460 2.06 11.20 -20.60
CA ASN A 460 3.40 10.85 -20.15
C ASN A 460 3.62 9.35 -20.29
N GLU A 461 4.88 8.92 -20.33
CA GLU A 461 5.24 7.51 -20.47
C GLU A 461 6.51 7.18 -19.68
N LEU A 462 6.44 6.09 -18.92
CA LEU A 462 7.58 5.43 -18.30
C LEU A 462 7.63 4.00 -18.82
N ASP A 463 8.77 3.55 -19.33
CA ASP A 463 8.92 2.18 -19.85
C ASP A 463 10.09 1.45 -19.19
N ASP A 464 9.76 0.42 -18.44
CA ASP A 464 10.73 -0.56 -17.93
C ASP A 464 10.38 -2.00 -18.34
N GLY A 465 9.48 -2.15 -19.31
CA GLY A 465 8.97 -3.43 -19.81
C GLY A 465 8.20 -4.23 -18.77
N SER A 466 7.67 -3.59 -17.72
CA SER A 466 6.88 -4.24 -16.66
C SER A 466 5.53 -3.55 -16.44
N GLN A 467 4.70 -4.06 -15.52
CA GLN A 467 3.36 -3.53 -15.32
C GLN A 467 3.30 -2.46 -14.23
N PHE A 468 2.36 -1.53 -14.40
CA PHE A 468 2.05 -0.45 -13.46
C PHE A 468 0.64 -0.66 -12.89
N ASN A 469 0.54 -1.34 -11.75
CA ASN A 469 -0.75 -1.67 -11.13
C ASN A 469 -1.06 -0.84 -9.88
N GLY A 470 -0.04 -0.22 -9.25
CA GLY A 470 -0.22 0.64 -8.08
C GLY A 470 -0.80 2.01 -8.44
N SER A 471 -1.65 2.55 -7.58
CA SER A 471 -2.19 3.91 -7.76
C SER A 471 -1.11 4.95 -7.45
N PRO A 472 -1.09 6.11 -8.14
CA PRO A 472 -0.15 7.18 -7.81
C PRO A 472 -0.37 7.70 -6.39
N ALA A 473 0.72 8.10 -5.73
CA ALA A 473 0.70 8.76 -4.42
C ALA A 473 1.43 10.10 -4.49
N VAL A 474 1.31 10.90 -3.44
CA VAL A 474 1.90 12.25 -3.36
C VAL A 474 2.91 12.31 -2.21
N THR A 475 4.01 13.03 -2.44
CA THR A 475 4.97 13.43 -1.41
C THR A 475 5.43 14.86 -1.67
N GLY A 476 4.97 15.81 -0.84
CA GLY A 476 5.20 17.24 -1.09
C GLY A 476 4.71 17.64 -2.48
N ASN A 477 5.61 18.18 -3.31
CA ASN A 477 5.33 18.56 -4.70
C ASN A 477 5.68 17.47 -5.74
N ARG A 478 5.75 16.20 -5.33
CA ARG A 478 6.17 15.08 -6.17
C ARG A 478 5.10 14.00 -6.21
N ILE A 479 5.11 13.23 -7.31
CA ILE A 479 4.25 12.06 -7.50
C ILE A 479 5.09 10.79 -7.38
N LEU A 480 4.60 9.81 -6.63
CA LEU A 480 5.16 8.47 -6.57
C LEU A 480 4.36 7.53 -7.47
N VAL A 481 5.05 6.79 -8.32
CA VAL A 481 4.46 5.77 -9.20
C VAL A 481 5.29 4.49 -9.08
N ARG A 482 4.66 3.33 -9.03
CA ARG A 482 5.37 2.04 -9.05
C ARG A 482 5.06 1.23 -10.30
N SER A 483 6.08 0.53 -10.79
CA SER A 483 5.97 -0.61 -11.70
C SER A 483 6.35 -1.89 -10.97
N ASP A 484 6.21 -3.07 -11.57
CA ASP A 484 6.68 -4.34 -10.98
C ASP A 484 8.19 -4.35 -10.65
N LYS A 485 8.99 -3.46 -11.25
CA LYS A 485 10.45 -3.42 -11.06
C LYS A 485 10.95 -2.24 -10.24
N TYR A 486 10.26 -1.10 -10.28
CA TYR A 486 10.78 0.15 -9.72
C TYR A 486 9.71 0.96 -8.99
N LEU A 487 10.16 1.74 -8.01
CA LEU A 487 9.45 2.91 -7.51
C LEU A 487 10.07 4.17 -8.11
N TYR A 488 9.25 5.02 -8.69
CA TYR A 488 9.62 6.28 -9.32
C TYR A 488 9.14 7.45 -8.46
N CYS A 489 9.99 8.45 -8.30
CA CYS A 489 9.59 9.75 -7.77
C CYS A 489 9.70 10.80 -8.86
N LEU A 490 8.55 11.36 -9.22
CA LEU A 490 8.38 12.30 -10.30
C LEU A 490 8.23 13.71 -9.73
N GLY A 491 9.04 14.64 -10.19
CA GLY A 491 9.11 16.00 -9.66
C GLY A 491 9.98 16.89 -10.54
N ARG A 492 9.77 18.21 -10.42
CA ARG A 492 10.54 19.22 -11.16
C ARG A 492 11.93 19.44 -10.60
#